data_AF-A0A060STV4-F1
#
_entry.id   AF-A0A060STV4-F1
#
_cell.length_a   1.000
_cell.length_b   1.000
_cell.length_c   1.000
_cell.angle_alpha   90.00
_cell.angle_beta   90.00
_cell.angle_gamma   90.00
#
_symmetry.space_group_name_H-M   'P 1'
#
loop_
_entity.id
_entity.type
_entity.pdbx_description
1 polymer ?
#
loop_
_entity_poly.entity_id
_entity_poly.type
_entity_poly.pdbx_seq_one_letter_code
_entity_poly.pdbx_strand_id
1 'polypeptide(L)'
;MTLLRSCGLPEPEVYGHSPTPDNTARTEYIFMEYVDGTNLSDVWFDLNEREISSVMRQLVQLEVKMMGNTFPTGGGLYYASDLEKLDMGPGIPLEDHCGQWYCQWPR
;
A
#
# COMPACT_ATOMS: atom_id res chain seq x y z
N MET A 1 -7.06 -2.65 -2.61
CA MET A 1 -5.60 -2.78 -2.38
C MET A 1 -5.42 -3.71 -1.19
N THR A 2 -4.99 -4.96 -1.40
CA THR A 2 -4.99 -6.00 -0.35
C THR A 2 -3.67 -6.79 -0.28
N LEU A 3 -2.73 -6.51 -1.19
CA LEU A 3 -1.50 -7.28 -1.32
C LEU A 3 -0.66 -7.25 -0.03
N LEU A 4 -0.40 -6.06 0.55
CA LEU A 4 0.41 -5.95 1.76
C LEU A 4 -0.31 -6.59 2.96
N ARG A 5 -1.63 -6.43 3.07
CA ARG A 5 -2.45 -7.16 4.08
C ARG A 5 -2.30 -8.68 3.94
N SER A 6 -2.33 -9.22 2.70
CA SER A 6 -2.15 -10.66 2.46
C SER A 6 -0.75 -11.17 2.87
N CYS A 7 0.26 -10.30 2.80
CA CYS A 7 1.62 -10.54 3.26
C CYS A 7 1.81 -10.36 4.79
N GLY A 8 0.74 -10.10 5.53
CA GLY A 8 0.77 -9.89 6.99
C GLY A 8 1.36 -8.56 7.42
N LEU A 9 1.40 -7.58 6.52
CA LEU A 9 1.79 -6.19 6.83
C LEU A 9 0.54 -5.37 7.19
N PRO A 10 0.65 -4.47 8.19
CA PRO A 10 -0.43 -3.54 8.51
C PRO A 10 -0.54 -2.47 7.41
N GLU A 11 -1.66 -2.47 6.70
CA GLU A 11 -2.02 -1.46 5.69
C GLU A 11 -3.43 -0.94 6.00
N PRO A 12 -3.72 0.37 5.87
CA PRO A 12 -5.08 0.90 6.01
C PRO A 12 -6.04 0.29 4.98
N GLU A 13 -7.29 0.09 5.36
CA GLU A 13 -8.29 -0.43 4.42
C GLU A 13 -8.62 0.61 3.35
N VAL A 14 -8.54 0.25 2.07
CA VAL A 14 -8.96 1.14 0.98
C VAL A 14 -10.45 0.96 0.73
N TYR A 15 -11.24 1.99 1.04
CA TYR A 15 -12.68 2.02 0.82
C TYR A 15 -13.06 2.31 -0.63
N GLY A 16 -12.19 3.03 -1.36
CA GLY A 16 -12.38 3.26 -2.78
C GLY A 16 -11.32 4.19 -3.35
N HIS A 17 -11.17 4.19 -4.67
CA HIS A 17 -10.24 5.07 -5.38
C HIS A 17 -10.85 5.54 -6.69
N SER A 18 -10.37 6.67 -7.20
CA SER A 18 -10.67 7.14 -8.55
C SER A 18 -9.36 7.51 -9.24
N PRO A 19 -9.00 6.81 -10.32
CA PRO A 19 -7.76 7.06 -11.04
C PRO A 19 -7.89 8.17 -12.10
N THR A 20 -9.09 8.74 -12.30
CA THR A 20 -9.32 9.78 -13.30
C THR A 20 -9.93 11.02 -12.65
N PRO A 21 -9.74 12.22 -13.24
CA PRO A 21 -10.41 13.43 -12.75
C PRO A 21 -11.90 13.47 -13.10
N ASP A 22 -12.45 12.44 -13.77
CA ASP A 22 -13.88 12.32 -14.08
C ASP A 22 -14.67 11.81 -12.85
N ASN A 23 -14.60 12.59 -11.78
CA ASN A 23 -15.30 12.35 -10.53
C ASN A 23 -15.65 13.69 -9.87
N THR A 24 -16.47 13.65 -8.82
CA THR A 24 -16.94 14.86 -8.12
C THR A 24 -15.81 15.72 -7.54
N ALA A 25 -14.70 15.11 -7.13
CA ALA A 25 -13.52 15.82 -6.63
C ALA A 25 -12.68 16.45 -7.75
N ARG A 26 -12.96 16.13 -9.02
CA ARG A 26 -12.24 16.59 -10.22
C ARG A 26 -10.73 16.32 -10.19
N THR A 27 -10.34 15.31 -9.42
CA THR A 27 -8.95 14.92 -9.21
C THR A 27 -8.88 13.47 -8.77
N GLU A 28 -7.73 12.85 -8.96
CA GLU A 28 -7.47 11.47 -8.55
C GLU A 28 -7.47 11.37 -7.02
N TYR A 29 -7.99 10.28 -6.46
CA TYR A 29 -8.01 10.09 -5.01
C TYR A 29 -7.98 8.62 -4.61
N ILE A 30 -7.54 8.39 -3.37
CA ILE A 30 -7.72 7.14 -2.64
C ILE A 30 -8.39 7.49 -1.31
N PHE A 31 -9.52 6.88 -1.03
CA PHE A 31 -10.24 6.98 0.22
C PHE A 31 -9.95 5.73 1.04
N MET A 32 -9.40 5.92 2.24
CA MET A 32 -8.86 4.84 3.07
C MET A 32 -9.22 5.02 4.54
N GLU A 33 -9.08 3.95 5.30
CA GLU A 33 -9.26 3.88 6.74
C GLU A 33 -8.42 4.93 7.47
N TYR A 34 -9.06 5.60 8.42
CA TYR A 34 -8.34 6.46 9.36
C TYR A 34 -7.67 5.58 10.42
N VAL A 35 -6.35 5.60 10.45
CA VAL A 35 -5.57 4.90 11.47
C VAL A 35 -5.50 5.77 12.72
N ASP A 36 -6.23 5.37 13.75
CA ASP A 36 -6.15 6.00 15.07
C ASP A 36 -4.84 5.59 15.74
N GLY A 37 -4.03 6.57 16.11
CA GLY A 37 -2.69 6.34 16.63
C GLY A 37 -1.94 7.64 16.90
N THR A 38 -0.77 7.50 17.49
CA THR A 38 0.12 8.63 17.76
C THR A 38 1.20 8.68 16.68
N ASN A 39 1.36 9.85 16.06
CA ASN A 39 2.47 10.02 15.12
C ASN A 39 3.78 9.89 15.90
N LEU A 40 4.67 9.03 15.42
CA LEU A 40 5.96 8.80 16.06
C LEU A 40 6.77 10.10 16.16
N SER A 41 6.65 11.03 15.20
CA SER A 41 7.34 12.33 15.25
C SER A 41 6.95 13.17 16.45
N ASP A 42 5.71 13.04 16.92
CA ASP A 42 5.16 13.89 17.97
C ASP A 42 5.67 13.46 19.35
N VAL A 43 6.02 12.19 19.50
CA VAL A 43 6.49 11.61 20.78
C VAL A 43 7.95 11.20 20.77
N TRP A 44 8.64 11.19 19.62
CA TRP A 44 9.98 10.61 19.45
C TRP A 44 10.99 11.12 20.48
N PHE A 45 11.00 12.43 20.74
CA PHE A 45 11.96 13.05 21.65
C PHE A 45 11.63 12.86 23.14
N ASP A 46 10.41 12.45 23.45
CA ASP A 46 9.96 12.18 24.83
C ASP A 46 10.20 10.72 25.23
N LEU A 47 10.52 9.85 24.27
CA LEU A 47 10.78 8.43 24.52
C LEU A 47 12.12 8.22 25.23
N ASN A 48 12.13 7.32 26.21
CA ASN A 48 13.37 6.86 26.83
C ASN A 48 14.07 5.78 25.98
N GLU A 49 15.32 5.46 26.32
CA GLU A 49 16.14 4.50 25.58
C GLU A 49 15.48 3.12 25.40
N ARG A 50 14.76 2.62 26.40
CA ARG A 50 14.07 1.31 26.32
C ARG A 50 12.89 1.37 25.36
N GLU A 51 12.17 2.49 25.35
CA GLU A 51 11.04 2.72 24.44
C GLU A 51 11.52 2.87 22.99
N ILE A 52 12.58 3.66 22.76
CA ILE A 52 13.24 3.79 21.45
C ILE A 52 13.68 2.41 20.96
N SER A 53 14.37 1.63 21.81
CA SER A 53 14.77 0.26 21.46
C SER A 53 13.57 -0.63 21.11
N SER A 54 12.43 -0.44 21.79
CA SER A 54 11.19 -1.17 21.51
C SER A 54 10.58 -0.80 20.16
N VAL A 55 10.53 0.49 19.82
CA VAL A 55 10.02 0.98 18.53
C VAL A 55 10.94 0.51 17.40
N MET A 56 12.26 0.67 17.55
CA MET A 56 13.23 0.24 16.53
C MET A 56 13.14 -1.25 16.25
N ARG A 57 12.94 -2.09 17.27
CA ARG A 57 12.74 -3.53 17.07
C ARG A 57 11.47 -3.83 16.27
N GLN A 58 10.36 -3.12 16.53
CA GLN A 58 9.12 -3.27 15.77
C GLN A 58 9.30 -2.82 14.31
N LEU A 59 10.03 -1.73 14.08
CA LEU A 59 10.36 -1.24 12.75
C LEU A 59 11.19 -2.26 11.96
N VAL A 60 12.25 -2.80 12.57
CA VAL A 60 13.07 -3.86 11.94
C VAL A 60 12.23 -5.10 11.64
N GLN A 61 11.33 -5.51 12.54
CA GLN A 61 10.43 -6.65 12.28
C GLN A 61 9.48 -6.38 11.10
N LEU A 62 9.00 -5.14 10.95
CA LEU A 62 8.19 -4.73 9.81
C LEU A 62 8.99 -4.77 8.51
N GLU A 63 10.21 -4.23 8.52
CA GLU A 63 11.12 -4.25 7.38
C GLU A 63 11.48 -5.67 6.95
N VAL A 64 11.80 -6.56 7.91
CA VAL A 64 12.09 -7.98 7.62
C VAL A 64 10.89 -8.66 6.97
N LYS A 65 9.67 -8.40 7.44
CA LYS A 65 8.45 -8.92 6.77
C LYS A 65 8.33 -8.34 5.36
N MET A 66 8.47 -7.03 5.19
CA MET A 66 8.29 -6.38 3.90
C MET A 66 9.31 -6.84 2.86
N MET A 67 10.58 -6.94 3.25
CA MET A 67 11.68 -7.35 2.36
C MET A 67 11.76 -8.88 2.19
N GLY A 68 11.25 -9.65 3.15
CA GLY A 68 11.17 -11.11 3.06
C GLY A 68 10.08 -11.60 2.10
N ASN A 69 9.10 -10.76 1.78
CA ASN A 69 8.11 -11.05 0.75
C ASN A 69 8.70 -10.78 -0.64
N THR A 70 8.83 -11.82 -1.45
CA THR A 70 9.20 -11.66 -2.86
C THR A 70 7.98 -11.19 -3.63
N PHE A 71 7.96 -9.90 -3.98
CA PHE A 71 7.03 -9.42 -4.98
C PHE A 71 7.43 -10.02 -6.33
N PRO A 72 6.53 -10.74 -7.02
CA PRO A 72 6.87 -11.37 -8.29
C PRO A 72 7.27 -10.33 -9.34
N THR A 73 6.92 -9.06 -9.15
CA THR A 73 7.06 -7.97 -10.11
C THR A 73 6.92 -6.60 -9.40
N GLY A 74 7.42 -5.52 -10.03
CA GLY A 74 7.25 -4.15 -9.51
C GLY A 74 5.78 -3.72 -9.48
N GLY A 75 5.33 -3.17 -8.35
CA GLY A 75 3.93 -2.82 -8.13
C GLY A 75 3.44 -1.65 -9.00
N GLY A 76 2.12 -1.62 -9.22
CA GLY A 76 1.39 -0.51 -9.83
C GLY A 76 0.26 -0.05 -8.93
N LEU A 77 -0.05 1.25 -8.97
CA LEU A 77 -1.18 1.84 -8.22
C LEU A 77 -2.54 1.43 -8.80
N TYR A 78 -2.57 1.01 -10.07
CA TYR A 78 -3.77 0.81 -10.87
C TYR A 78 -4.12 -0.66 -11.05
N TYR A 79 -5.41 -0.97 -11.00
CA TYR A 79 -5.94 -2.27 -11.40
C TYR A 79 -6.08 -2.37 -12.93
N ALA A 80 -6.29 -3.59 -13.43
CA ALA A 80 -6.55 -3.82 -14.86
C ALA A 80 -7.70 -2.97 -15.40
N SER A 81 -8.78 -2.88 -14.64
CA SER A 81 -9.93 -2.05 -14.96
C SER A 81 -9.64 -0.54 -14.96
N ASP A 82 -8.59 -0.11 -14.24
CA ASP A 82 -8.20 1.29 -14.23
C ASP A 82 -7.38 1.65 -15.47
N LEU A 83 -6.60 0.70 -15.99
CA LEU A 83 -5.83 0.92 -17.22
C LEU A 83 -6.74 1.17 -18.44
N GLU A 84 -7.89 0.49 -18.50
CA GLU A 84 -8.91 0.75 -19.52
C GLU A 84 -9.41 2.19 -19.48
N LYS A 85 -9.58 2.76 -18.28
CA LYS A 85 -10.05 4.15 -18.09
C LYS A 85 -8.96 5.18 -18.41
N LEU A 86 -7.71 4.78 -18.31
CA LEU A 86 -6.55 5.64 -18.52
C LEU A 86 -6.03 5.59 -19.96
N ASP A 87 -6.65 4.79 -20.84
CA ASP A 87 -6.17 4.50 -22.20
C ASP A 87 -4.72 4.00 -22.20
N MET A 88 -4.36 3.29 -21.14
CA MET A 88 -3.03 2.71 -20.98
C MET A 88 -3.13 1.26 -21.40
N GLY A 89 -2.17 0.83 -22.23
CA GLY A 89 -2.15 -0.52 -22.78
C GLY A 89 -2.32 -1.61 -21.72
N PRO A 90 -2.62 -2.86 -22.13
CA PRO A 90 -2.96 -3.92 -21.20
C PRO A 90 -1.82 -4.14 -20.20
N GLY A 91 -2.09 -3.89 -18.93
CA GLY A 91 -1.15 -4.19 -17.86
C GLY A 91 -0.97 -5.69 -17.73
N ILE A 92 0.18 -6.11 -17.20
CA ILE A 92 0.46 -7.53 -16.98
C ILE A 92 -0.36 -7.99 -15.78
N PRO A 93 -1.30 -8.95 -15.93
CA PRO A 93 -2.07 -9.47 -14.82
C PRO A 93 -1.16 -10.28 -13.89
N LEU A 94 -1.15 -9.95 -12.60
CA LEU A 94 -0.50 -10.76 -11.57
C LEU A 94 -1.57 -11.49 -10.77
N GLU A 95 -1.48 -12.81 -10.73
CA GLU A 95 -2.30 -13.65 -9.86
C GLU A 95 -1.66 -13.65 -8.47
N ASP A 96 -2.37 -13.15 -7.46
CA ASP A 96 -1.93 -13.31 -6.07
C ASP A 96 -2.27 -14.71 -5.53
N HIS A 97 -1.77 -15.04 -4.33
CA HIS A 97 -2.09 -16.31 -3.65
C HIS A 97 -3.59 -16.44 -3.25
N CYS A 98 -4.43 -15.46 -3.59
CA CYS A 98 -5.88 -15.40 -3.36
C CYS A 98 -6.70 -15.23 -4.67
N GLY A 99 -6.09 -15.27 -5.86
CA GLY A 99 -6.76 -15.16 -7.16
C GLY A 99 -7.13 -13.74 -7.61
N GLN A 100 -6.52 -12.68 -7.07
CA GLN A 100 -6.78 -11.28 -7.42
C GLN A 100 -5.75 -10.73 -8.42
N TRP A 101 -6.22 -10.01 -9.45
CA TRP A 101 -5.41 -9.52 -10.58
C TRP A 101 -4.92 -8.08 -10.39
N TYR A 102 -3.60 -7.86 -10.38
CA TYR A 102 -2.98 -6.52 -10.35
C TYR A 102 -2.34 -6.17 -11.69
N CYS A 103 -2.23 -4.88 -12.00
CA CYS A 103 -1.63 -4.42 -13.25
C CYS A 103 -0.28 -3.73 -13.09
N GLN A 104 0.61 -4.07 -14.01
CA GLN A 104 1.94 -3.51 -14.12
C GLN A 104 2.05 -2.49 -15.25
N TRP A 105 2.91 -1.50 -15.06
CA TRP A 105 3.43 -0.64 -16.12
C TRP A 105 4.60 -1.30 -16.87
N PRO A 106 4.72 -1.13 -18.20
CA PRO A 106 5.93 -1.52 -18.92
C PRO A 106 7.12 -0.66 -18.49
N ARG A 107 8.32 -1.26 -18.46
CA ARG A 107 9.59 -0.56 -18.16
C ARG A 107 9.94 0.47 -19.21
#